data_AF-A0A243ART8-F1
#
_entry.id   AF-A0A243ART8-F1
#
_cell.length_a   1.000
_cell.length_b   1.000
_cell.length_c   1.000
_cell.angle_alpha   90.00
_cell.angle_beta   90.00
_cell.angle_gamma   90.00
#
_symmetry.space_group_name_H-M   'P 1'
#
loop_
_entity.id
_entity.type
_entity.pdbx_description
1 polymer ?
#
loop_
_entity_poly.entity_id
_entity_poly.type
_entity_poly.pdbx_seq_one_letter_code
_entity_poly.pdbx_strand_id
1 'polypeptide(L)' 'MELHHLTQKEPGAMVEIPANKHDEFTKALHGLVESRESFRNDKELYKQYNNFRNNYWKMRAQEHLEGK' A
#
# COMPACT_ATOMS: atom_id res chain seq x y z
N MET A 1 -1.18 -11.95 -0.79
CA MET A 1 -0.73 -10.87 0.12
C MET A 1 -1.07 -9.55 -0.53
N GLU A 2 -1.39 -8.54 0.27
CA GLU A 2 -1.58 -7.16 -0.20
C GLU A 2 -0.70 -6.20 0.58
N LEU A 3 -0.32 -5.10 -0.06
CA LEU A 3 0.53 -4.07 0.51
C LEU A 3 -0.33 -2.85 0.88
N HIS A 4 -0.51 -2.62 2.18
CA HIS A 4 -1.42 -1.63 2.74
C HIS A 4 -0.66 -0.40 3.26
N HIS A 5 -1.20 0.80 3.05
CA HIS A 5 -0.64 2.06 3.56
C HIS A 5 -1.21 2.41 4.94
N LEU A 6 -0.36 2.69 5.94
CA LEU A 6 -0.79 2.73 7.34
C LEU A 6 -1.66 3.93 7.71
N THR A 7 -1.32 5.14 7.24
CA THR A 7 -1.93 6.38 7.76
C THR A 7 -2.78 7.12 6.73
N GLN A 8 -2.69 6.73 5.46
CA GLN A 8 -3.34 7.41 4.32
C GLN A 8 -2.93 8.88 4.08
N LYS A 9 -2.12 9.47 4.97
CA LYS A 9 -1.59 10.85 4.88
C LYS A 9 -0.30 10.94 4.09
N GLU A 10 0.47 9.86 4.05
CA GLU A 10 1.75 9.79 3.36
C GLU A 10 1.90 8.48 2.57
N PRO A 11 2.68 8.48 1.48
CA PRO A 11 2.82 7.31 0.61
C PRO A 11 3.80 6.24 1.11
N GLY A 12 4.50 6.47 2.23
CA GLY A 12 5.72 5.71 2.58
C GLY A 12 5.54 4.52 3.54
N ALA A 13 4.72 4.66 4.57
CA ALA A 13 4.59 3.60 5.58
C ALA A 13 3.66 2.48 5.11
N MET A 14 4.22 1.30 4.87
CA MET A 14 3.53 0.16 4.26
C MET A 14 3.65 -1.12 5.09
N VAL A 15 2.65 -1.99 5.01
CA VAL A 15 2.65 -3.31 5.66
C VAL A 15 2.04 -4.35 4.72
N GLU A 16 2.62 -5.55 4.67
CA GLU A 16 1.97 -6.69 4.04
C GLU A 16 0.88 -7.25 4.95
N ILE A 17 -0.33 -7.44 4.41
CA ILE A 17 -1.39 -8.15 5.12
C ILE A 17 -2.04 -9.21 4.22
N PRO A 18 -2.66 -10.25 4.80
CA PRO A 18 -3.45 -11.20 4.04
C PRO A 18 -4.58 -10.48 3.27
N ALA A 19 -4.76 -10.83 1.99
CA ALA A 19 -5.74 -10.17 1.12
C ALA A 19 -7.16 -10.24 1.69
N ASN A 20 -7.55 -11.42 2.21
CA ASN A 20 -8.84 -11.59 2.86
C ASN A 20 -9.05 -10.66 4.07
N LYS A 21 -7.98 -10.33 4.81
CA LYS A 21 -8.04 -9.38 5.92
C LYS A 21 -8.08 -7.93 5.45
N HIS A 22 -7.40 -7.60 4.36
CA HIS A 22 -7.52 -6.29 3.73
C HIS A 22 -8.97 -6.03 3.26
N ASP A 23 -9.58 -7.02 2.62
CA ASP A 23 -10.96 -6.95 2.15
C ASP A 23 -11.96 -6.86 3.32
N GLU A 24 -11.83 -7.78 4.30
CA GLU A 24 -12.69 -7.82 5.49
C GLU A 24 -12.68 -6.50 6.26
N PHE A 25 -11.50 -5.87 6.40
CA PHE A 25 -11.32 -4.65 7.20
C PHE A 25 -11.16 -3.38 6.37
N THR A 26 -11.49 -3.38 5.09
CA THR A 26 -11.30 -2.25 4.16
C THR A 26 -11.80 -0.91 4.72
N LYS A 27 -12.96 -0.88 5.38
CA LYS A 27 -13.50 0.36 5.96
C LYS A 27 -12.65 0.90 7.12
N ALA A 28 -12.17 0.01 7.99
CA ALA A 28 -11.33 0.40 9.12
C ALA A 28 -9.93 0.83 8.64
N LEU A 29 -9.41 0.13 7.63
CA LEU A 29 -8.09 0.36 7.06
C LEU A 29 -8.01 1.62 6.17
N HIS A 30 -9.10 2.00 5.50
CA HIS A 30 -9.14 3.16 4.60
C HIS A 30 -10.02 4.32 5.10
N GLY A 31 -10.46 4.28 6.36
CA GLY A 31 -11.29 5.31 6.98
C GLY A 31 -10.55 6.25 7.94
N LEU A 32 -9.21 6.20 8.02
CA LEU A 32 -8.42 6.96 8.99
C LEU A 32 -8.33 8.46 8.67
N VAL A 33 -8.53 8.82 7.40
CA VAL A 33 -8.59 10.21 6.93
C VAL A 33 -9.75 10.38 5.97
N GLU A 34 -10.27 11.60 5.88
CA GLU A 34 -11.27 11.93 4.86
C GLU A 34 -10.71 11.74 3.46
N SER A 35 -11.60 11.42 2.51
CA SER A 35 -11.18 11.12 1.14
C SER A 35 -10.36 12.24 0.50
N ARG A 36 -10.56 13.51 0.87
CA ARG A 36 -9.82 14.67 0.34
C ARG A 36 -8.43 14.84 0.95
N GLU A 37 -8.26 14.39 2.19
CA GLU A 37 -7.00 14.49 2.94
C GLU A 37 -6.04 13.32 2.64
N SER A 38 -6.46 12.37 1.82
CA SER A 38 -5.57 11.28 1.40
C SER A 38 -4.46 11.81 0.48
N PHE A 39 -3.22 11.33 0.69
CA PHE A 39 -2.10 11.61 -0.22
C PHE A 39 -2.41 11.21 -1.67
N ARG A 40 -3.37 10.31 -1.88
CA ARG A 40 -3.77 9.84 -3.21
C ARG A 40 -4.40 10.92 -4.08
N ASN A 41 -4.82 12.05 -3.52
CA ASN A 41 -5.30 13.20 -4.30
C ASN A 41 -4.16 14.10 -4.79
N ASP A 42 -2.98 14.01 -4.18
CA ASP A 42 -1.79 14.66 -4.71
C ASP A 42 -1.19 13.77 -5.82
N LYS A 43 -1.10 14.34 -7.03
CA LYS A 43 -0.64 13.61 -8.22
C LYS A 43 0.78 13.07 -8.06
N GLU A 44 1.66 13.83 -7.40
CA GLU A 44 3.06 13.45 -7.22
C GLU A 44 3.18 12.36 -6.14
N LEU A 45 2.52 12.53 -5.00
CA LEU A 45 2.52 11.52 -3.94
C LEU A 45 1.87 10.21 -4.39
N TYR A 46 0.78 10.28 -5.16
CA TYR A 46 0.14 9.11 -5.75
C TYR A 46 1.08 8.36 -6.72
N LYS A 47 1.83 9.10 -7.53
CA LYS A 47 2.84 8.52 -8.44
C LYS A 47 3.96 7.85 -7.65
N GLN A 48 4.48 8.50 -6.62
CA GLN A 48 5.53 7.94 -5.74
C GLN A 48 5.06 6.64 -5.08
N TYR A 49 3.85 6.64 -4.52
CA TYR A 49 3.23 5.46 -3.93
C TYR A 49 3.14 4.28 -4.90
N ASN A 50 2.66 4.51 -6.12
CA ASN A 50 2.52 3.42 -7.10
C ASN A 50 3.87 2.92 -7.59
N ASN A 51 4.86 3.81 -7.77
CA ASN A 51 6.22 3.40 -8.09
C ASN A 51 6.81 2.51 -6.99
N PHE A 52 6.66 2.91 -5.72
CA PHE A 52 7.10 2.11 -4.59
C PHE A 52 6.44 0.72 -4.60
N ARG A 53 5.11 0.64 -4.70
CA ARG A 53 4.36 -0.62 -4.74
C ARG A 53 4.81 -1.54 -5.87
N ASN A 54 4.99 -0.98 -7.07
CA ASN A 54 5.42 -1.75 -8.23
C ASN A 54 6.83 -2.32 -8.03
N ASN A 55 7.76 -1.53 -7.50
CA ASN A 55 9.12 -1.98 -7.24
C ASN A 55 9.17 -3.00 -6.10
N TYR A 56 8.38 -2.79 -5.04
CA TYR A 56 8.25 -3.73 -3.93
C TYR A 56 7.84 -5.12 -4.42
N TRP A 57 6.78 -5.21 -5.22
CA TRP A 57 6.31 -6.52 -5.72
C TRP A 57 7.27 -7.19 -6.69
N LYS A 58 8.02 -6.41 -7.50
CA LYS A 58 9.10 -6.96 -8.34
C LYS A 58 10.19 -7.60 -7.48
N MET A 59 10.64 -6.88 -6.44
CA MET A 59 11.63 -7.39 -5.49
C MET A 59 11.12 -8.64 -4.76
N ARG A 60 9.88 -8.60 -4.26
CA ARG A 60 9.26 -9.74 -3.56
C ARG A 60 9.15 -10.99 -4.44
N ALA A 61 8.79 -10.81 -5.71
CA ALA A 61 8.76 -11.90 -6.67
C ALA A 61 10.16 -12.47 -6.93
N GLN A 62 11.18 -11.61 -7.01
CA GLN A 62 12.57 -12.04 -7.16
C GLN A 62 13.05 -12.83 -5.93
N GLU A 63 12.79 -12.38 -4.71
CA GLU A 63 13.12 -13.12 -3.48
C GLU A 63 12.51 -14.52 -3.48
N HIS A 64 11.24 -14.64 -3.90
CA HIS A 64 10.56 -15.92 -3.99
C HIS A 64 11.20 -16.86 -5.03
N LEU A 65 11.63 -16.32 -6.17
CA LEU A 65 12.35 -17.08 -7.20
C LEU A 65 13.76 -17.50 -6.76
N GLU A 66 14.42 -16.68 -5.94
CA GLU A 66 15.73 -16.97 -5.35
C GLU A 66 15.67 -17.96 -4.17
N GLY A 67 14.47 -18.44 -3.80
CA GLY A 67 14.27 -19.40 -2.72
C GLY A 67 14.55 -18.82 -1.32
N LYS A 68 14.43 -17.49 -1.17
CA LYS A 68 14.61 -16.77 0.09
C LYS A 68 13.28 -16.55 0.80
#